data_AF-A0A0M8SWG4-F1
#
_entry.id   AF-A0A0M8SWG4-F1
#
_cell.length_a   1.000
_cell.length_b   1.000
_cell.length_c   1.000
_cell.angle_alpha   90.00
_cell.angle_beta   90.00
_cell.angle_gamma   90.00
#
_symmetry.space_group_name_H-M   'P 1'
#
loop_
_entity.id
_entity.type
_entity.pdbx_description
1 polymer ?
#
loop_
_entity_poly.entity_id
_entity_poly.type
_entity_poly.pdbx_seq_one_letter_code
_entity_poly.pdbx_strand_id
1 'polypeptide(L)'
;MRRGSSTRAVRYWRAMLLLASAGGNRVSVIAQWVQADEGTVRDVIHRFNEIGLACLDPKWAGGRPRRLSPDDENFVIATATNRPTKRGHPFTR
;
A
#
# COMPACT_ATOMS: atom_id res chain seq x y z
N MET A 1 -19.60 11.61 4.90
CA MET A 1 -18.85 11.24 3.68
C MET A 1 -19.03 9.74 3.40
N ARG A 2 -19.77 9.36 2.36
CA ARG A 2 -20.07 7.95 2.02
C ARG A 2 -18.81 7.25 1.46
N ARG A 3 -18.07 6.52 2.31
CA ARG A 3 -16.86 5.74 1.93
C ARG A 3 -17.15 4.40 1.21
N GLY A 4 -18.41 4.06 0.92
CA GLY A 4 -18.77 2.78 0.28
C GLY A 4 -18.71 2.78 -1.25
N SER A 5 -19.00 3.92 -1.89
CA SER A 5 -19.15 3.98 -3.36
C SER A 5 -17.81 3.93 -4.11
N SER A 6 -16.75 4.52 -3.54
CA SER A 6 -15.41 4.54 -4.15
C SER A 6 -14.75 3.17 -4.18
N THR A 7 -14.91 2.36 -3.12
CA THR A 7 -14.41 0.98 -3.07
C THR A 7 -15.06 0.11 -4.15
N ARG A 8 -16.38 0.24 -4.33
CA ARG A 8 -17.12 -0.53 -5.34
C ARG A 8 -16.74 -0.10 -6.76
N ALA A 9 -16.58 1.21 -7.01
CA ALA A 9 -16.11 1.73 -8.30
C ALA A 9 -14.70 1.21 -8.65
N VAL A 10 -13.75 1.28 -7.71
CA VAL A 10 -12.38 0.80 -7.92
C VAL A 10 -12.33 -0.72 -8.14
N ARG A 11 -13.16 -1.48 -7.42
CA ARG A 11 -13.27 -2.94 -7.61
C ARG A 11 -13.73 -3.27 -9.04
N TYR A 12 -14.78 -2.61 -9.54
CA TYR A 12 -15.26 -2.81 -10.91
C TYR A 12 -14.24 -2.38 -11.96
N TRP A 13 -13.56 -1.26 -11.73
CA TRP A 13 -12.52 -0.75 -12.61
C TRP A 13 -11.36 -1.75 -12.76
N ARG A 14 -10.87 -2.32 -11.64
CA ARG A 14 -9.85 -3.39 -11.66
C ARG A 14 -10.33 -4.67 -12.34
N ALA A 15 -11.59 -5.05 -12.15
CA ALA A 15 -12.16 -6.22 -12.80
C ALA A 15 -12.25 -6.06 -14.32
N MET A 16 -12.67 -4.88 -14.80
CA MET A 16 -12.76 -4.58 -16.23
C MET A 16 -11.38 -4.60 -16.90
N LEU A 17 -10.37 -4.07 -16.20
CA LEU A 17 -8.98 -4.12 -16.62
C LEU A 17 -8.45 -5.55 -16.75
N LEU A 18 -8.68 -6.40 -15.75
CA LEU A 18 -8.24 -7.79 -15.77
C LEU A 18 -8.95 -8.60 -16.87
N LEU A 19 -10.23 -8.33 -17.10
CA LEU A 19 -10.98 -8.94 -18.20
C LEU A 19 -10.38 -8.54 -19.57
N ALA A 20 -10.05 -7.26 -19.74
CA ALA A 20 -9.40 -6.79 -20.97
C ALA A 20 -8.01 -7.41 -21.17
N SER A 21 -7.26 -7.63 -20.09
CA SER A 21 -5.97 -8.33 -20.11
C SER A 21 -6.12 -9.82 -20.45
N ALA A 22 -7.16 -10.49 -19.94
CA ALA A 22 -7.44 -11.89 -20.25
C ALA A 22 -7.77 -12.09 -21.74
N GLY A 23 -8.31 -11.07 -22.40
CA GLY A 23 -8.53 -11.03 -23.85
C GLY A 23 -7.25 -10.86 -24.70
N GLY A 24 -6.06 -10.83 -24.09
CA GLY A 24 -4.78 -10.70 -24.82
C GLY A 24 -4.49 -9.29 -25.33
N ASN A 25 -5.21 -8.27 -24.85
CA ASN A 25 -4.99 -6.89 -25.26
C ASN A 25 -3.66 -6.35 -24.72
N ARG A 26 -3.01 -5.49 -25.50
CA ARG A 26 -1.80 -4.78 -25.09
C ARG A 26 -2.12 -3.82 -23.94
N VAL A 27 -1.19 -3.69 -22.98
CA VAL A 27 -1.30 -2.80 -21.81
C VAL A 27 -1.65 -1.36 -22.20
N SER A 28 -1.08 -0.85 -23.29
CA SER A 28 -1.36 0.51 -23.80
C SER A 28 -2.81 0.71 -24.25
N VAL A 29 -3.42 -0.31 -24.87
CA VAL A 29 -4.83 -0.27 -25.30
C VAL A 29 -5.74 -0.31 -24.07
N ILE A 30 -5.42 -1.16 -23.10
CA ILE A 30 -6.17 -1.26 -21.84
C ILE A 30 -6.10 0.06 -21.06
N ALA A 31 -4.92 0.69 -21.00
CA ALA A 31 -4.72 1.98 -20.34
C ALA A 31 -5.61 3.09 -20.96
N GLN A 32 -5.67 3.15 -22.29
CA GLN A 32 -6.54 4.09 -23.00
C GLN A 32 -8.03 3.84 -22.71
N TRP A 33 -8.45 2.58 -22.72
CA TRP A 33 -9.86 2.21 -22.50
C TRP A 33 -10.32 2.45 -21.06
N VAL A 34 -9.44 2.19 -20.11
CA VAL A 34 -9.72 2.25 -18.67
C VAL A 34 -9.40 3.64 -18.09
N GLN A 35 -8.92 4.58 -18.93
CA GLN A 35 -8.48 5.93 -18.56
C GLN A 35 -7.46 5.88 -17.41
N ALA A 36 -6.49 4.97 -17.53
CA ALA A 36 -5.44 4.71 -16.56
C ALA A 36 -4.06 5.02 -17.14
N ASP A 37 -3.08 5.22 -16.26
CA ASP A 37 -1.68 5.12 -16.66
C ASP A 37 -1.27 3.65 -16.89
N GLU A 38 -0.38 3.40 -17.85
CA GLU A 38 0.10 2.04 -18.16
C GLU A 38 0.79 1.37 -16.97
N GLY A 39 1.48 2.15 -16.12
CA GLY A 39 2.07 1.65 -14.88
C GLY A 39 1.01 1.09 -13.94
N THR A 40 -0.12 1.79 -13.80
CA THR A 40 -1.23 1.32 -12.98
C THR A 40 -1.83 0.02 -13.50
N VAL A 41 -1.89 -0.15 -14.83
CA VAL A 41 -2.36 -1.40 -15.44
C VAL A 41 -1.40 -2.54 -15.15
N ARG A 42 -0.10 -2.30 -15.31
CA ARG A 42 0.95 -3.28 -15.03
C ARG A 42 0.95 -3.70 -13.55
N ASP A 43 0.79 -2.75 -12.64
CA ASP A 43 0.71 -3.01 -11.20
C ASP A 43 -0.48 -3.90 -10.85
N VAL A 44 -1.66 -3.66 -11.43
CA VAL A 44 -2.84 -4.49 -11.19
C VAL A 44 -2.65 -5.92 -11.71
N ILE A 45 -2.03 -6.09 -12.89
CA ILE A 45 -1.74 -7.41 -13.45
C ILE A 45 -0.71 -8.17 -12.59
N HIS A 46 0.37 -7.51 -12.18
CA HIS A 46 1.34 -8.11 -11.26
C HIS A 46 0.68 -8.49 -9.93
N ARG A 47 -0.14 -7.61 -9.37
CA ARG A 47 -0.87 -7.89 -8.14
C ARG A 47 -1.82 -9.08 -8.29
N PHE A 48 -2.49 -9.20 -9.43
CA PHE A 48 -3.32 -10.36 -9.74
C PHE A 48 -2.48 -11.65 -9.80
N ASN A 49 -1.29 -11.62 -10.39
CA ASN A 49 -0.41 -12.79 -10.43
C ASN A 49 0.14 -13.18 -9.04
N GLU A 50 0.32 -12.22 -8.13
CA GLU A 50 0.80 -12.47 -6.77
C GLU A 50 -0.29 -13.04 -5.83
N ILE A 51 -1.49 -12.43 -5.83
CA ILE A 51 -2.52 -12.67 -4.81
C ILE A 51 -3.88 -13.08 -5.39
N GLY A 52 -3.97 -13.27 -6.71
CA GLY A 52 -5.20 -13.64 -7.41
C GLY A 52 -6.29 -12.56 -7.31
N LEU A 53 -7.55 -12.99 -7.26
CA LEU A 53 -8.72 -12.10 -7.20
C LEU A 53 -8.79 -11.22 -5.95
N ALA A 54 -7.99 -11.50 -4.92
CA ALA A 54 -7.85 -10.61 -3.76
C ALA A 54 -7.32 -9.22 -4.13
N CYS A 55 -6.72 -9.05 -5.32
CA CYS A 55 -6.29 -7.75 -5.86
C CYS A 55 -7.45 -6.80 -6.17
N LEU A 56 -8.67 -7.31 -6.35
CA LEU A 56 -9.85 -6.50 -6.67
C LEU A 56 -10.28 -5.62 -5.50
N ASP A 57 -9.92 -6.01 -4.27
CA ASP A 57 -10.27 -5.27 -3.07
C ASP A 57 -9.28 -4.13 -2.85
N PRO A 58 -9.72 -2.87 -2.92
CA PRO A 58 -8.86 -1.76 -2.57
C PRO A 58 -8.66 -1.80 -1.05
N LYS A 59 -7.52 -2.30 -0.62
CA LYS A 59 -7.07 -2.16 0.77
C LYS A 59 -6.62 -0.71 0.95
N TRP A 60 -7.55 0.17 1.30
CA TRP A 60 -7.28 1.56 1.71
C TRP A 60 -6.55 1.64 3.06
N ALA A 61 -5.95 0.55 3.55
CA ALA A 61 -5.01 0.53 4.65
C ALA A 61 -3.61 0.93 4.12
N GLY A 62 -3.52 2.13 3.56
CA GLY A 62 -2.30 2.70 2.98
C GLY A 62 -1.71 3.77 3.87
N GLY A 63 -1.37 3.41 5.11
CA GLY A 63 -0.40 4.19 5.87
C GLY A 63 1.02 3.84 5.41
N ARG A 64 1.99 4.73 5.64
CA ARG A 64 3.41 4.41 5.42
C ARG A 64 3.71 3.05 6.08
N PRO A 65 4.33 2.08 5.37
CA PRO A 65 4.71 0.82 5.97
C PRO A 65 5.51 1.10 7.25
N ARG A 66 5.18 0.39 8.33
CA ARG A 66 5.83 0.57 9.63
C ARG A 66 7.33 0.40 9.43
N ARG A 67 8.09 1.46 9.74
CA ARG A 67 9.56 1.47 9.63
C ARG A 67 10.23 1.03 10.92
N LEU A 68 9.57 1.18 12.06
CA LEU A 68 10.04 0.66 13.33
C LEU A 68 9.45 -0.73 13.56
N SER A 69 10.32 -1.66 13.95
CA SER A 69 9.95 -2.91 14.59
C SER A 69 9.41 -2.63 16.01
N PRO A 70 8.56 -3.50 16.59
CA PRO A 70 8.25 -3.47 18.01
C PRO A 70 9.50 -3.41 18.91
N ASP A 71 10.60 -4.03 18.49
CA ASP A 71 11.88 -3.99 19.20
C ASP A 71 12.52 -2.59 19.17
N ASP A 72 12.40 -1.87 18.06
CA ASP A 72 12.88 -0.49 17.95
C ASP A 72 12.05 0.45 18.83
N GLU A 73 10.73 0.23 18.88
CA GLU A 73 9.84 0.99 19.78
C GLU A 73 10.20 0.73 21.25
N ASN A 74 10.43 -0.53 21.63
CA ASN A 74 10.87 -0.90 22.96
C ASN A 74 12.23 -0.28 23.31
N PHE A 75 13.17 -0.23 22.37
CA PHE A 75 14.48 0.41 22.57
C PHE A 75 14.37 1.92 22.78
N VAL A 76 13.52 2.60 22.01
CA VAL A 76 13.25 4.04 22.15
C VAL A 76 12.56 4.33 23.48
N ILE A 77 11.54 3.54 23.86
CA ILE A 77 10.83 3.70 25.14
C ILE A 77 11.78 3.48 26.31
N ALA A 78 12.56 2.39 26.29
CA ALA A 78 13.57 2.11 27.31
C ALA A 78 14.64 3.22 27.36
N THR A 79 14.95 3.85 26.23
CA THR A 79 15.86 4.99 26.16
C THR A 79 15.29 6.27 26.73
N ALA A 80 14.04 6.60 26.40
CA ALA A 80 13.36 7.79 26.87
C ALA A 80 12.98 7.72 28.36
N THR A 81 12.66 6.52 28.88
CA THR A 81 12.26 6.31 30.28
C THR A 81 13.44 6.11 31.22
N ASN A 82 14.65 5.87 30.70
CA ASN A 82 15.85 5.78 31.53
C ASN A 82 16.29 7.16 32.02
N ARG A 83 16.61 7.26 33.32
CA ARG A 83 17.14 8.50 33.89
C ARG A 83 18.50 8.83 33.24
N PRO A 84 18.70 10.04 32.68
CA PRO A 84 19.90 10.37 31.89
C PRO A 84 21.21 10.23 32.66
N THR A 85 21.19 10.40 33.99
CA THR A 85 22.36 10.20 34.86
C THR A 85 22.88 8.75 34.90
N LYS A 86 22.06 7.75 34.56
CA LYS A 86 22.50 6.34 34.50
C LYS A 86 23.32 6.00 33.25
N ARG A 87 23.34 6.85 32.22
CA ARG A 87 24.03 6.60 30.95
C ARG A 87 25.35 7.34 30.77
N GLY A 88 25.84 8.04 31.81
CA GLY A 88 27.17 8.69 31.79
C GLY A 88 27.31 9.86 30.82
N HIS A 89 26.22 10.33 30.20
CA HIS A 89 26.25 11.50 29.32
C HIS A 89 25.96 12.77 30.13
N PRO A 90 26.84 13.78 30.08
CA PRO A 90 26.56 15.07 30.68
C PRO A 90 25.57 15.80 29.77
N PHE A 91 24.33 15.95 30.21
CA PHE A 91 23.48 17.00 29.64
C PHE A 91 23.45 18.16 30.62
N THR A 92 24.06 19.24 30.13
CA THR A 92 23.95 20.68 30.44
C THR A 92 23.75 21.09 31.90
N ARG A 93 24.68 21.91 32.39
CA ARG A 93 24.54 22.72 33.62
C ARG A 93 23.32 23.64 33.51
#